data_AF-A0AAX1JF77-F1
#
_entry.id   AF-A0AAX1JF77-F1
#
_cell.length_a   1.000
_cell.length_b   1.000
_cell.length_c   1.000
_cell.angle_alpha   90.00
_cell.angle_beta   90.00
_cell.angle_gamma   90.00
#
_symmetry.space_group_name_H-M   'P 1'
#
loop_
_entity.id
_entity.type
_entity.pdbx_description
1 polymer ?
#
loop_
_entity_poly.entity_id
_entity_poly.type
_entity_poly.pdbx_seq_one_letter_code
_entity_poly.pdbx_strand_id
1 'polypeptide(L)'
;MRIDDEQIGQLTPQTSQRYLPLIRHMRDRGLLTACRGEITGSKVAAEVRISGIKANEATQEVLDGPPMTLPPLVPELSDPSQYDLTAMAAVLEPLPLVQPVVPAVPDEPPDGSVVRFTKGGGRYCYAAVRRGRYWETTATGYWGSINERMKWHELAPRMGDFGIARAWSQVDPRGDLRVRQHLAVVRFTVGGLYIAAVNISKDGDHDGLWYTTICDDAEGDLPFGDYADWSDITEYGENIQVVTEWAQLGLR
;
A
#
# COMPACT_ATOMS: atom_id res chain seq x y z
N MET A 1 30.47 15.34 14.48
CA MET A 1 29.82 14.01 14.44
C MET A 1 30.76 13.05 13.78
N ARG A 2 30.81 11.81 14.26
CA ARG A 2 31.71 10.78 13.73
C ARG A 2 30.96 9.46 13.52
N ILE A 3 31.35 8.72 12.49
CA ILE A 3 31.00 7.31 12.26
C ILE A 3 32.32 6.58 12.06
N ASP A 4 32.53 5.44 12.72
CA ASP A 4 33.80 4.69 12.68
C ASP A 4 35.03 5.56 12.91
N ASP A 5 34.93 6.47 13.89
CA ASP A 5 35.93 7.47 14.19
C ASP A 5 36.29 8.44 13.05
N GLU A 6 35.54 8.50 11.95
CA GLU A 6 35.71 9.49 10.89
C GLU A 6 34.74 10.65 11.03
N GLN A 7 35.20 11.90 10.87
CA GLN A 7 34.34 13.07 10.98
C GLN A 7 33.46 13.24 9.75
N ILE A 8 32.17 12.96 9.89
CA ILE A 8 31.17 13.03 8.81
C ILE A 8 30.44 14.38 8.73
N GLY A 9 30.60 15.25 9.72
CA GLY A 9 29.91 16.55 9.74
C GLY A 9 29.95 17.26 11.09
N GLN A 10 29.41 18.47 11.13
CA GLN A 10 29.31 19.29 12.32
C GLN A 10 27.86 19.76 12.52
N LEU A 11 27.41 19.76 13.77
CA LEU A 11 26.12 20.34 14.12
C LEU A 11 26.20 21.86 14.02
N THR A 12 25.12 22.49 13.56
CA THR A 12 25.02 23.95 13.56
C THR A 12 25.17 24.50 14.99
N PRO A 13 25.57 25.77 15.16
CA PRO A 13 25.68 26.38 16.49
C PRO A 13 24.39 26.28 17.30
N GLN A 14 23.24 26.51 16.65
CA GLN A 14 21.92 26.43 17.29
C GLN A 14 21.61 25.01 17.80
N THR A 15 21.90 23.98 16.99
CA THR A 15 21.69 22.58 17.40
C THR A 15 22.69 22.18 18.48
N SER A 16 23.96 22.60 18.35
CA SER A 16 25.01 22.32 19.34
C SER A 16 24.67 22.86 20.73
N GLN A 17 24.12 24.08 20.83
CA GLN A 17 23.72 24.68 22.11
C GLN A 17 22.72 23.82 22.89
N ARG A 18 21.85 23.06 22.19
CA ARG A 18 20.82 22.22 22.82
C ARG A 18 21.36 20.90 23.38
N TYR A 19 22.47 20.39 22.84
CA TYR A 19 23.02 19.08 23.22
C TYR A 19 24.30 19.18 24.06
N LEU A 20 25.11 20.23 23.87
CA LEU A 20 26.42 20.36 24.52
C LEU A 20 26.40 20.24 26.04
N PRO A 21 25.43 20.81 26.78
CA PRO A 21 25.39 20.65 28.23
C PRO A 21 25.25 19.18 28.65
N LEU A 22 24.38 18.42 27.98
CA LEU A 22 24.18 17.00 28.26
C LEU A 22 25.43 16.18 27.90
N ILE A 23 26.05 16.44 26.75
CA ILE A 23 27.29 15.77 26.33
C ILE A 23 28.42 16.01 27.35
N ARG A 24 28.54 17.23 27.88
CA ARG A 24 29.52 17.57 28.91
C ARG A 24 29.23 16.85 30.22
N HIS A 25 27.97 16.88 30.68
CA HIS A 25 27.55 16.13 31.88
C HIS A 25 27.90 14.64 31.78
N MET A 26 27.59 14.00 30.66
CA MET A 26 27.93 12.58 30.44
C MET A 26 29.43 12.33 30.40
N ARG A 27 30.19 13.23 29.77
CA ARG A 27 31.66 13.15 29.75
C ARG A 27 32.25 13.29 31.15
N ASP A 28 31.73 14.18 31.98
CA ASP A 28 32.18 14.38 33.36
C ASP A 28 31.89 13.13 34.22
N ARG A 29 30.85 12.36 33.87
CA ARG A 29 30.57 11.02 34.41
C ARG A 29 31.48 9.91 33.83
N GLY A 30 32.38 10.22 32.91
CA GLY A 30 33.22 9.24 32.22
C GLY A 30 32.49 8.41 31.16
N LEU A 31 31.34 8.88 30.67
CA LEU A 31 30.49 8.15 29.72
C LEU A 31 30.61 8.73 28.29
N LEU A 32 30.48 7.84 27.31
CA LEU A 32 30.32 8.23 25.90
C LEU A 32 28.85 8.57 25.63
N THR A 33 28.59 9.75 25.05
CA THR A 33 27.23 10.12 24.63
C THR A 33 26.94 9.56 23.24
N ALA A 34 25.91 8.74 23.13
CA ALA A 34 25.40 8.23 21.85
C ALA A 34 24.05 8.89 21.50
N CYS A 35 23.70 8.88 20.22
CA CYS A 35 22.39 9.30 19.72
C CYS A 35 21.98 8.40 18.55
N ARG A 36 20.68 8.38 18.23
CA ARG A 36 20.21 7.66 17.04
C ARG A 36 20.56 8.49 15.80
N GLY A 37 21.29 7.88 14.87
CA GLY A 37 21.53 8.43 13.55
C GLY A 37 20.66 7.73 12.50
N GLU A 38 20.09 8.49 11.57
CA GLU A 38 19.48 7.97 10.36
C GLU A 38 20.30 8.46 9.18
N ILE A 39 20.75 7.52 8.33
CA ILE A 39 21.57 7.82 7.17
C ILE A 39 20.70 7.60 5.93
N THR A 40 20.53 8.63 5.11
CA THR A 40 19.83 8.54 3.82
C THR A 40 20.82 8.90 2.72
N GLY A 41 21.08 7.97 1.81
CA GLY A 41 22.11 8.12 0.78
C GLY A 41 21.58 8.01 -0.65
N SER A 42 22.27 8.67 -1.57
CA SER A 42 22.17 8.52 -3.03
C SER A 42 23.59 8.38 -3.61
N LYS A 43 23.70 8.15 -4.93
CA LYS A 43 25.02 8.09 -5.61
C LYS A 43 25.85 9.37 -5.50
N VAL A 44 25.25 10.51 -5.16
CA VAL A 44 25.90 11.83 -5.19
C VAL A 44 25.94 12.52 -3.82
N ALA A 45 25.16 12.07 -2.84
CA ALA A 45 25.08 12.70 -1.52
C ALA A 45 24.58 11.72 -0.47
N ALA A 46 25.05 11.88 0.77
CA ALA A 46 24.51 11.24 1.96
C ALA A 46 24.11 12.30 2.99
N GLU A 47 22.92 12.15 3.56
CA GLU A 47 22.39 12.96 4.65
C GLU A 47 22.38 12.13 5.93
N VAL A 48 22.84 12.72 7.04
CA VAL A 48 22.75 12.11 8.37
C VAL A 48 21.86 12.98 9.25
N ARG A 49 20.73 12.43 9.67
CA ARG A 49 19.85 13.03 10.68
C ARG A 49 20.15 12.42 12.03
N ILE A 50 20.21 13.24 13.06
CA ILE A 50 20.37 12.75 14.43
C ILE A 50 19.13 13.04 15.27
N SER A 51 18.78 12.08 16.10
CA SER A 51 17.77 12.19 17.14
C SER A 51 18.42 11.87 18.47
N GLY A 52 18.38 12.84 19.39
CA GLY A 52 18.90 12.70 20.74
C GLY A 52 18.05 13.51 21.71
N ILE A 53 18.23 13.23 23.00
CA ILE A 53 17.58 13.98 24.08
C ILE A 53 18.32 15.31 24.25
N LYS A 54 17.60 16.43 24.21
CA LYS A 54 18.19 17.75 24.45
C LYS A 54 18.42 17.96 25.95
N ALA A 55 19.36 18.82 26.31
CA ALA A 55 19.70 19.05 27.71
C ALA A 55 18.51 19.49 28.58
N ASN A 56 17.58 20.28 28.03
CA ASN A 56 16.38 20.74 28.73
C ASN A 56 15.23 19.72 28.75
N GLU A 57 15.38 18.60 28.04
CA GLU A 57 14.41 17.49 27.96
C GLU A 57 14.89 16.27 28.76
N ALA A 58 16.12 16.31 29.30
CA ALA A 58 16.70 15.19 30.03
C ALA A 58 16.01 14.99 31.38
N THR A 59 15.52 13.78 31.60
CA THR A 59 14.97 13.35 32.90
C THR A 59 16.10 13.02 33.87
N GLN A 60 15.78 12.90 35.17
CA GLN A 60 16.77 12.48 36.17
C GLN A 60 17.40 11.12 35.84
N GLU A 61 16.59 10.20 35.30
CA GLU A 61 17.06 8.89 34.86
C GLU A 61 18.07 9.00 33.71
N VAL A 62 17.88 9.90 32.75
CA VAL A 62 18.86 10.14 31.70
C VAL A 62 20.14 10.77 32.27
N LEU A 63 20.01 11.72 33.20
CA LEU A 63 21.13 12.46 33.76
C LEU A 63 22.03 11.59 34.66
N ASP A 64 21.41 10.78 35.53
CA ASP A 64 22.10 10.09 36.62
C ASP A 64 21.86 8.57 36.66
N GLY A 65 21.06 8.03 35.74
CA GLY A 65 20.79 6.60 35.65
C GLY A 65 22.03 5.77 35.27
N PRO A 66 21.91 4.44 35.38
CA PRO A 66 22.99 3.53 35.02
C PRO A 66 23.33 3.65 33.53
N PRO A 67 24.61 3.51 33.14
CA PRO A 67 24.99 3.53 31.73
C PRO A 67 24.44 2.30 31.00
N MET A 68 24.14 2.48 29.71
CA MET A 68 23.75 1.40 28.82
C MET A 68 24.93 0.99 27.94
N THR A 69 25.20 -0.31 27.85
CA THR A 69 26.14 -0.86 26.88
C THR A 69 25.43 -1.02 25.55
N LEU A 70 25.87 -0.26 24.54
CA LEU A 70 25.41 -0.44 23.17
C LEU A 70 26.30 -1.46 22.47
N PRO A 71 25.73 -2.44 21.74
CA PRO A 71 26.53 -3.32 20.90
C PRO A 71 27.22 -2.50 19.80
N PRO A 72 28.41 -2.91 19.34
CA PRO A 72 29.06 -2.27 18.21
C PRO A 72 28.17 -2.38 16.96
N LEU A 73 28.25 -1.38 16.08
CA LEU A 73 27.68 -1.50 14.75
C LEU A 73 28.43 -2.59 14.00
N VAL A 74 27.70 -3.56 13.48
CA VAL A 74 28.22 -4.65 12.63
C VAL A 74 27.68 -4.49 11.22
N PRO A 75 28.37 -5.02 10.19
CA PRO A 75 27.84 -5.04 8.83
C PRO A 75 26.46 -5.69 8.75
N GLU A 76 25.66 -5.24 7.78
CA GLU A 76 24.33 -5.80 7.55
C GLU A 76 24.42 -7.29 7.17
N LEU A 77 23.71 -8.14 7.92
CA LEU A 77 23.52 -9.56 7.61
C LEU A 77 22.26 -9.75 6.77
N SER A 78 22.34 -10.60 5.74
CA SER A 78 21.20 -10.90 4.86
C SER A 78 20.04 -11.58 5.59
N ASP A 79 20.33 -12.30 6.68
CA ASP A 79 19.35 -12.89 7.57
C ASP A 79 19.36 -12.16 8.93
N PRO A 80 18.31 -11.36 9.24
CA PRO A 80 18.24 -10.62 10.49
C PRO A 80 18.23 -11.50 11.75
N SER A 81 17.88 -12.79 11.64
CA SER A 81 17.89 -13.71 12.78
C SER A 81 19.30 -14.12 13.23
N GLN A 82 20.32 -13.80 12.43
CA GLN A 82 21.72 -14.14 12.70
C GLN A 82 22.47 -13.11 13.56
N TYR A 83 21.87 -11.96 13.87
CA TYR A 83 22.50 -11.00 14.77
C TYR A 83 22.59 -11.57 16.20
N ASP A 84 23.78 -11.50 16.81
CA ASP A 84 23.95 -11.81 18.23
C ASP A 84 23.37 -10.67 19.08
N LEU A 85 22.16 -10.88 19.59
CA LEU A 85 21.45 -9.93 20.45
C LEU A 85 21.66 -10.21 21.94
N THR A 86 22.57 -11.11 22.33
CA THR A 86 22.78 -11.52 23.73
C THR A 86 23.06 -10.33 24.64
N ALA A 87 23.86 -9.37 24.18
CA ALA A 87 24.17 -8.15 24.92
C ALA A 87 22.95 -7.22 25.15
N MET A 88 21.90 -7.36 24.33
CA MET A 88 20.66 -6.57 24.43
C MET A 88 19.49 -7.34 25.04
N ALA A 89 19.67 -8.62 25.40
CA ALA A 89 18.58 -9.46 25.91
C ALA A 89 17.86 -8.88 27.13
N ALA A 90 18.54 -8.10 27.98
CA ALA A 90 17.95 -7.47 29.16
C ALA A 90 17.07 -6.25 28.87
N VAL A 91 17.20 -5.63 27.69
CA VAL A 91 16.45 -4.45 27.25
C VAL A 91 15.50 -4.75 26.08
N LEU A 92 15.71 -5.88 25.41
CA LEU A 92 14.75 -6.49 24.50
C LEU A 92 13.73 -7.25 25.33
N GLU A 93 12.88 -6.54 26.09
CA GLU A 93 11.62 -7.14 26.47
C GLU A 93 10.93 -7.55 25.17
N PRO A 94 10.62 -8.85 24.97
CA PRO A 94 9.86 -9.25 23.81
C PRO A 94 8.57 -8.45 23.85
N LEU A 95 8.33 -7.64 22.83
CA LEU A 95 7.02 -7.03 22.66
C LEU A 95 6.03 -8.18 22.76
N PRO A 96 4.97 -8.06 23.58
CA PRO A 96 3.95 -9.09 23.65
C PRO A 96 3.57 -9.43 22.22
N LEU A 97 3.58 -10.73 21.88
CA LEU A 97 3.26 -11.20 20.54
C LEU A 97 1.98 -10.49 20.11
N VAL A 98 2.12 -9.50 19.23
CA VAL A 98 0.98 -8.88 18.59
C VAL A 98 0.49 -9.96 17.66
N GLN A 99 -0.50 -10.73 18.11
CA GLN A 99 -1.25 -11.57 17.20
C GLN A 99 -1.73 -10.61 16.12
N PRO A 100 -1.32 -10.80 14.84
CA PRO A 100 -1.86 -9.97 13.79
C PRO A 100 -3.37 -10.07 13.94
N VAL A 101 -4.03 -8.94 14.19
CA VAL A 101 -5.47 -8.85 14.10
C VAL A 101 -5.74 -9.08 12.63
N VAL A 102 -5.95 -10.34 12.25
CA VAL A 102 -6.40 -10.69 10.91
C VAL A 102 -7.78 -10.06 10.82
N PRO A 103 -7.97 -8.98 10.04
CA PRO A 103 -9.28 -8.40 9.88
C PRO A 103 -10.21 -9.51 9.43
N ALA A 104 -11.39 -9.63 10.03
CA ALA A 104 -12.33 -10.66 9.63
C ALA A 104 -12.65 -10.44 8.13
N VAL A 105 -12.16 -11.37 7.32
CA VAL A 105 -12.36 -11.35 5.88
C VAL A 105 -13.85 -11.66 5.66
N PRO A 106 -14.61 -10.79 4.98
CA PRO A 106 -16.01 -11.06 4.68
C PRO A 106 -16.13 -12.34 3.86
N ASP A 107 -17.27 -13.01 3.98
CA ASP A 107 -17.58 -14.20 3.19
C ASP A 107 -17.44 -13.89 1.70
N GLU A 108 -16.93 -14.87 0.94
CA GLU A 108 -16.75 -14.71 -0.49
C GLU A 108 -18.12 -14.56 -1.18
N PRO A 109 -18.33 -13.49 -1.97
CA PRO A 109 -19.54 -13.33 -2.77
C PRO A 109 -19.76 -14.48 -3.78
N PRO A 110 -21.01 -14.73 -4.22
CA PRO A 110 -21.31 -15.76 -5.21
C PRO A 110 -20.72 -15.44 -6.59
N ASP A 111 -20.67 -16.44 -7.46
CA ASP A 111 -20.12 -16.30 -8.82
C ASP A 111 -20.87 -15.24 -9.64
N GLY A 112 -20.16 -14.52 -10.51
CA GLY A 112 -20.70 -13.37 -11.25
C GLY A 112 -20.85 -12.08 -10.43
N SER A 113 -20.53 -12.09 -9.13
CA SER A 113 -20.48 -10.86 -8.32
C SER A 113 -19.41 -9.90 -8.85
N VAL A 114 -19.71 -8.60 -8.81
CA VAL A 114 -18.76 -7.54 -9.15
C VAL A 114 -18.49 -6.70 -7.92
N VAL A 115 -17.22 -6.47 -7.66
CA VAL A 115 -16.73 -5.62 -6.58
C VAL A 115 -15.91 -4.48 -7.16
N ARG A 116 -15.86 -3.36 -6.43
CA ARG A 116 -14.93 -2.26 -6.68
C ARG A 116 -14.07 -2.01 -5.45
N PHE A 117 -12.86 -1.56 -5.66
CA PHE A 117 -11.94 -1.24 -4.58
C PHE A 117 -10.91 -0.21 -5.01
N THR A 118 -10.31 0.45 -4.02
CA THR A 118 -9.28 1.45 -4.28
C THR A 118 -7.93 1.09 -3.68
N LYS A 119 -6.87 1.66 -4.24
CA LYS A 119 -5.50 1.48 -3.79
C LYS A 119 -4.71 2.79 -3.84
N GLY A 120 -3.66 2.87 -3.02
CA GLY A 120 -2.79 4.05 -2.96
C GLY A 120 -3.51 5.26 -2.38
N GLY A 121 -4.38 5.04 -1.38
CA GLY A 121 -5.20 6.09 -0.77
C GLY A 121 -6.26 6.66 -1.70
N GLY A 122 -6.89 5.82 -2.52
CA GLY A 122 -7.90 6.26 -3.50
C GLY A 122 -7.35 6.65 -4.87
N ARG A 123 -6.02 6.62 -5.08
CA ARG A 123 -5.39 7.00 -6.36
C ARG A 123 -5.80 6.11 -7.52
N TYR A 124 -5.97 4.83 -7.26
CA TYR A 124 -6.36 3.84 -8.27
C TYR A 124 -7.69 3.21 -7.85
N CYS A 125 -8.61 3.08 -8.79
CA CYS A 125 -9.87 2.38 -8.62
C CYS A 125 -9.85 1.15 -9.55
N TYR A 126 -10.24 0.01 -9.00
CA TYR A 126 -10.32 -1.25 -9.73
C TYR A 126 -11.72 -1.82 -9.59
N ALA A 127 -12.15 -2.55 -10.60
CA ALA A 127 -13.26 -3.48 -10.48
C ALA A 127 -12.73 -4.92 -10.54
N ALA A 128 -13.47 -5.85 -9.97
CA ALA A 128 -13.23 -7.27 -10.16
C ALA A 128 -14.52 -8.05 -10.26
N VAL A 129 -14.50 -9.09 -11.08
CA VAL A 129 -15.62 -10.01 -11.29
C VAL A 129 -15.25 -11.40 -10.83
N ARG A 130 -16.14 -12.05 -10.07
CA ARG A 130 -15.96 -13.45 -9.71
C ARG A 130 -16.27 -14.33 -10.93
N ARG A 131 -15.30 -15.14 -11.33
CA ARG A 131 -15.44 -16.20 -12.34
C ARG A 131 -14.87 -17.51 -11.81
N GLY A 132 -15.79 -18.39 -11.40
CA GLY A 132 -15.48 -19.67 -10.80
C GLY A 132 -14.72 -19.51 -9.49
N ARG A 133 -13.44 -19.91 -9.48
CA ARG A 133 -12.57 -19.89 -8.29
C ARG A 133 -11.69 -18.66 -8.18
N TYR A 134 -11.78 -17.74 -9.14
CA TYR A 134 -10.94 -16.54 -9.21
C TYR A 134 -11.79 -15.29 -9.33
N TRP A 135 -11.16 -14.19 -8.93
CA TRP A 135 -11.59 -12.83 -9.18
C TRP A 135 -10.70 -12.27 -10.27
N GLU A 136 -11.31 -11.95 -11.40
CA GLU A 136 -10.62 -11.26 -12.50
C GLU A 136 -10.77 -9.76 -12.30
N THR A 137 -9.64 -9.06 -12.29
CA THR A 137 -9.56 -7.66 -11.92
C THR A 137 -9.25 -6.81 -13.14
N THR A 138 -9.60 -5.52 -13.08
CA THR A 138 -9.24 -4.53 -14.12
C THR A 138 -7.80 -4.07 -14.00
N ALA A 139 -6.92 -4.88 -13.40
CA ALA A 139 -5.49 -4.58 -13.32
C ALA A 139 -4.81 -5.14 -14.55
N THR A 140 -3.84 -4.40 -15.08
CA THR A 140 -3.12 -4.74 -16.31
C THR A 140 -1.70 -5.19 -15.96
N GLY A 141 -1.37 -6.46 -16.19
CA GLY A 141 -0.02 -7.01 -16.06
C GLY A 141 0.57 -7.16 -14.64
N TYR A 142 1.74 -7.82 -14.58
CA TYR A 142 2.49 -8.17 -13.36
C TYR A 142 3.25 -7.02 -12.67
N TRP A 143 2.97 -5.76 -13.00
CA TRP A 143 3.79 -4.61 -12.57
C TRP A 143 3.35 -3.98 -11.23
N GLY A 144 2.60 -4.70 -10.41
CA GLY A 144 2.09 -4.16 -9.15
C GLY A 144 1.64 -5.20 -8.14
N SER A 145 1.05 -4.72 -7.03
CA SER A 145 0.54 -5.61 -5.96
C SER A 145 -0.90 -6.08 -6.17
N ILE A 146 -1.51 -5.83 -7.34
CA ILE A 146 -2.83 -6.36 -7.74
C ILE A 146 -2.58 -7.14 -9.03
N ASN A 147 -3.05 -8.37 -9.09
CA ASN A 147 -2.89 -9.23 -10.25
C ASN A 147 -4.21 -9.30 -11.01
N GLU A 148 -4.16 -9.56 -12.31
CA GLU A 148 -5.33 -9.84 -13.16
C GLU A 148 -6.22 -10.92 -12.54
N ARG A 149 -5.64 -12.00 -12.03
CA ARG A 149 -6.36 -13.05 -11.30
C ARG A 149 -5.94 -13.12 -9.85
N MET A 150 -6.94 -13.16 -8.99
CA MET A 150 -6.75 -13.27 -7.55
C MET A 150 -7.76 -14.24 -6.93
N LYS A 151 -7.37 -14.91 -5.84
CA LYS A 151 -8.32 -15.60 -4.98
C LYS A 151 -8.93 -14.62 -3.99
N TRP A 152 -10.11 -14.95 -3.44
CA TRP A 152 -10.77 -14.09 -2.47
C TRP A 152 -9.91 -13.74 -1.27
N HIS A 153 -9.20 -14.72 -0.70
CA HIS A 153 -8.29 -14.50 0.43
C HIS A 153 -7.05 -13.64 0.10
N GLU A 154 -6.77 -13.37 -1.18
CA GLU A 154 -5.71 -12.46 -1.62
C GLU A 154 -6.25 -11.05 -1.88
N LEU A 155 -7.51 -10.97 -2.32
CA LEU A 155 -8.19 -9.73 -2.68
C LEU A 155 -8.79 -9.03 -1.45
N ALA A 156 -9.47 -9.80 -0.60
CA ALA A 156 -10.25 -9.30 0.52
C ALA A 156 -9.45 -8.81 1.74
N PRO A 157 -8.17 -9.15 1.95
CA PRO A 157 -7.38 -8.47 2.99
C PRO A 157 -6.91 -7.06 2.59
N ARG A 158 -6.97 -6.70 1.30
CA ARG A 158 -6.44 -5.43 0.77
C ARG A 158 -7.47 -4.27 0.83
N MET A 159 -8.56 -4.47 1.56
CA MET A 159 -9.79 -3.67 1.54
C MET A 159 -9.80 -2.51 2.53
N GLY A 160 -9.22 -1.37 2.16
CA GLY A 160 -9.52 -0.11 2.86
C GLY A 160 -10.96 0.37 2.57
N ASP A 161 -11.34 0.37 1.29
CA ASP A 161 -12.68 0.73 0.80
C ASP A 161 -13.12 -0.28 -0.26
N PHE A 162 -14.14 -1.08 0.05
CA PHE A 162 -14.66 -2.14 -0.82
C PHE A 162 -16.15 -1.97 -1.02
N GLY A 163 -16.60 -1.96 -2.27
CA GLY A 163 -18.02 -1.96 -2.63
C GLY A 163 -18.37 -3.22 -3.39
N ILE A 164 -19.48 -3.87 -3.05
CA ILE A 164 -20.14 -4.87 -3.90
C ILE A 164 -21.33 -4.25 -4.62
N ALA A 165 -21.45 -4.53 -5.92
CA ALA A 165 -22.60 -4.11 -6.69
C ALA A 165 -23.86 -4.83 -6.18
N ARG A 166 -24.90 -4.07 -5.84
CA ARG A 166 -26.20 -4.60 -5.36
C ARG A 166 -27.32 -4.44 -6.37
N ALA A 167 -27.27 -3.39 -7.18
CA ALA A 167 -28.27 -3.11 -8.19
C ALA A 167 -27.62 -2.79 -9.54
N TRP A 168 -28.31 -3.21 -10.59
CA TRP A 168 -27.91 -3.09 -11.98
C TRP A 168 -29.07 -2.55 -12.80
N SER A 169 -28.76 -1.68 -13.76
CA SER A 169 -29.72 -1.21 -14.75
C SER A 169 -29.21 -1.51 -16.15
N GLN A 170 -30.12 -1.90 -17.04
CA GLN A 170 -29.81 -1.98 -18.46
C GLN A 170 -29.33 -0.61 -18.97
N VAL A 171 -28.32 -0.63 -19.82
CA VAL A 171 -27.81 0.55 -20.50
C VAL A 171 -28.55 0.73 -21.82
N ASP A 172 -28.96 1.96 -22.13
CA ASP A 172 -29.44 2.30 -23.47
C ASP A 172 -28.24 2.57 -24.39
N PRO A 173 -27.99 1.75 -25.42
CA PRO A 173 -26.88 1.95 -26.36
C PRO A 173 -26.97 3.29 -27.11
N ARG A 174 -28.18 3.89 -27.21
CA ARG A 174 -28.40 5.17 -27.88
C ARG A 174 -28.03 6.38 -27.01
N GLY A 175 -27.73 6.17 -25.74
CA GLY A 175 -27.23 7.21 -24.85
C GLY A 175 -27.66 7.00 -23.40
N ASP A 176 -26.68 6.65 -22.55
CA ASP A 176 -26.83 6.62 -21.10
C ASP A 176 -25.76 7.50 -20.45
N LEU A 177 -26.16 8.56 -19.76
CA LEU A 177 -25.20 9.47 -19.14
C LEU A 177 -24.45 8.82 -17.96
N ARG A 178 -24.95 7.72 -17.40
CA ARG A 178 -24.31 7.02 -16.28
C ARG A 178 -22.99 6.38 -16.71
N VAL A 179 -22.89 5.90 -17.95
CA VAL A 179 -21.66 5.27 -18.43
C VAL A 179 -20.53 6.27 -18.67
N ARG A 180 -20.86 7.57 -18.82
CA ARG A 180 -19.89 8.66 -18.95
C ARG A 180 -19.30 9.12 -17.63
N GLN A 181 -19.83 8.64 -16.50
CA GLN A 181 -19.35 9.04 -15.19
C GLN A 181 -17.98 8.41 -14.93
N HIS A 182 -17.04 9.22 -14.45
CA HIS A 182 -15.75 8.73 -13.98
C HIS A 182 -15.96 7.66 -12.90
N LEU A 183 -15.30 6.52 -13.04
CA LEU A 183 -15.43 5.33 -12.19
C LEU A 183 -16.80 4.64 -12.24
N ALA A 184 -17.60 4.89 -13.28
CA ALA A 184 -18.72 4.04 -13.60
C ALA A 184 -18.22 2.61 -13.82
N VAL A 185 -18.99 1.63 -13.33
CA VAL A 185 -18.70 0.21 -13.54
C VAL A 185 -19.85 -0.39 -14.31
N VAL A 186 -19.51 -1.11 -15.38
CA VAL A 186 -20.46 -1.87 -16.17
C VAL A 186 -20.14 -3.36 -16.09
N ARG A 187 -21.14 -4.15 -16.42
CA ARG A 187 -21.04 -5.57 -16.68
C ARG A 187 -21.66 -5.90 -18.02
N PHE A 188 -21.12 -6.88 -18.70
CA PHE A 188 -21.61 -7.33 -20.00
C PHE A 188 -21.07 -8.73 -20.30
N THR A 189 -21.54 -9.32 -21.39
CA THR A 189 -21.08 -10.63 -21.87
C THR A 189 -20.49 -10.52 -23.27
N VAL A 190 -19.36 -11.18 -23.54
CA VAL A 190 -18.77 -11.32 -24.88
C VAL A 190 -18.45 -12.78 -25.10
N GLY A 191 -18.98 -13.40 -26.15
CA GLY A 191 -18.73 -14.83 -26.44
C GLY A 191 -19.11 -15.77 -25.30
N GLY A 192 -20.10 -15.40 -24.47
CA GLY A 192 -20.51 -16.15 -23.27
C GLY A 192 -19.65 -15.91 -22.02
N LEU A 193 -18.57 -15.14 -22.11
CA LEU A 193 -17.77 -14.69 -20.97
C LEU A 193 -18.38 -13.44 -20.36
N TYR A 194 -18.64 -13.48 -19.05
CA TYR A 194 -19.12 -12.32 -18.31
C TYR A 194 -17.94 -11.48 -17.81
N ILE A 195 -17.96 -10.20 -18.16
CA ILE A 195 -16.87 -9.23 -18.00
C ILE A 195 -17.40 -8.03 -17.22
N ALA A 196 -16.55 -7.44 -16.40
CA ALA A 196 -16.78 -6.12 -15.84
C ALA A 196 -15.78 -5.12 -16.41
N ALA A 197 -16.15 -3.85 -16.46
CA ALA A 197 -15.23 -2.78 -16.85
C ALA A 197 -15.45 -1.53 -16.01
N VAL A 198 -14.38 -0.75 -15.80
CA VAL A 198 -14.41 0.52 -15.07
C VAL A 198 -13.99 1.67 -15.98
N ASN A 199 -14.80 2.73 -16.01
CA ASN A 199 -14.49 3.95 -16.76
C ASN A 199 -13.42 4.75 -16.02
N ILE A 200 -12.25 4.93 -16.62
CA ILE A 200 -11.17 5.74 -16.06
C ILE A 200 -11.09 7.15 -16.66
N SER A 201 -11.92 7.45 -17.65
CA SER A 201 -11.97 8.79 -18.23
C SER A 201 -12.53 9.82 -17.26
N LYS A 202 -11.99 11.03 -17.30
CA LYS A 202 -12.35 12.16 -16.41
C LYS A 202 -13.06 13.30 -17.11
N ASP A 203 -12.98 13.34 -18.43
CA ASP A 203 -13.58 14.38 -19.27
C ASP A 203 -15.08 14.18 -19.52
N GLY A 204 -15.60 12.98 -19.24
CA GLY A 204 -16.99 12.62 -19.48
C GLY A 204 -17.30 12.43 -20.96
N ASP A 205 -16.28 12.12 -21.78
CA ASP A 205 -16.47 11.80 -23.19
C ASP A 205 -17.41 10.60 -23.38
N HIS A 206 -18.12 10.61 -24.51
CA HIS A 206 -19.10 9.60 -24.88
C HIS A 206 -18.49 8.22 -25.10
N ASP A 207 -17.24 8.16 -25.58
CA ASP A 207 -16.51 6.93 -25.81
C ASP A 207 -15.77 6.54 -24.52
N GLY A 208 -14.94 7.45 -23.99
CA GLY A 208 -14.22 7.22 -22.73
C GLY A 208 -13.30 5.98 -22.78
N LEU A 209 -12.42 5.86 -21.79
CA LEU A 209 -11.48 4.74 -21.71
C LEU A 209 -11.88 3.80 -20.56
N TRP A 210 -12.01 2.52 -20.88
CA TRP A 210 -12.46 1.49 -19.94
C TRP A 210 -11.38 0.44 -19.71
N TYR A 211 -11.11 0.14 -18.44
CA TYR A 211 -10.31 -1.04 -18.10
C TYR A 211 -11.25 -2.22 -17.87
N THR A 212 -10.99 -3.32 -18.56
CA THR A 212 -11.82 -4.52 -18.53
C THR A 212 -11.19 -5.54 -17.58
N THR A 213 -12.00 -6.49 -17.10
CA THR A 213 -11.51 -7.65 -16.33
C THR A 213 -11.08 -8.79 -17.25
N ILE A 214 -10.59 -8.49 -18.46
CA ILE A 214 -10.04 -9.49 -19.37
C ILE A 214 -8.59 -9.74 -18.93
N CYS A 215 -8.23 -11.01 -18.76
CA CYS A 215 -6.85 -11.40 -18.48
C CYS A 215 -6.07 -11.61 -19.78
N ASP A 216 -4.75 -11.52 -19.73
CA ASP A 216 -3.85 -11.69 -20.88
C ASP A 216 -4.10 -13.00 -21.66
N ASP A 217 -4.49 -14.08 -20.97
CA ASP A 217 -4.75 -15.38 -21.60
C ASP A 217 -6.12 -15.48 -22.27
N ALA A 218 -7.05 -14.57 -21.97
CA ALA A 218 -8.37 -14.47 -22.61
C ALA A 218 -8.42 -13.39 -23.70
N GLU A 219 -7.46 -12.46 -23.71
CA GLU A 219 -7.37 -11.38 -24.70
C GLU A 219 -7.29 -11.91 -26.13
N GLY A 220 -6.52 -12.97 -26.38
CA GLY A 220 -6.36 -13.55 -27.72
C GLY A 220 -7.64 -14.11 -28.34
N ASP A 221 -8.66 -14.39 -27.53
CA ASP A 221 -9.94 -14.96 -27.95
C ASP A 221 -11.07 -13.90 -28.00
N LEU A 222 -10.76 -12.65 -27.68
CA LEU A 222 -11.74 -11.56 -27.54
C LEU A 222 -11.45 -10.40 -28.51
N PRO A 223 -12.48 -9.62 -28.90
CA PRO A 223 -12.34 -8.53 -29.86
C PRO A 223 -11.58 -7.31 -29.31
N PHE A 224 -11.40 -7.24 -27.99
CA PHE A 224 -10.60 -6.24 -27.28
C PHE A 224 -9.99 -6.85 -26.02
N GLY A 225 -8.92 -6.24 -25.52
CA GLY A 225 -8.13 -6.72 -24.38
C GLY A 225 -8.49 -6.07 -23.05
N ASP A 226 -7.48 -5.87 -22.21
CA ASP A 226 -7.58 -5.24 -20.89
C ASP A 226 -8.01 -3.75 -20.95
N TYR A 227 -7.97 -3.13 -22.14
CA TYR A 227 -8.53 -1.82 -22.47
C TYR A 227 -9.61 -1.92 -23.55
N ALA A 228 -10.62 -1.07 -23.45
CA ALA A 228 -11.66 -0.90 -24.46
C ALA A 228 -12.20 0.54 -24.46
N ASP A 229 -12.68 0.98 -25.62
CA ASP A 229 -13.54 2.17 -25.72
C ASP A 229 -15.01 1.76 -25.47
N TRP A 230 -15.89 2.72 -25.16
CA TRP A 230 -17.31 2.40 -24.98
C TRP A 230 -17.93 1.85 -26.26
N SER A 231 -17.52 2.36 -27.43
CA SER A 231 -17.91 1.84 -28.73
C SER A 231 -17.61 0.35 -28.86
N ASP A 232 -16.40 -0.11 -28.50
CA ASP A 232 -16.04 -1.54 -28.48
C ASP A 232 -16.98 -2.35 -27.58
N ILE A 233 -17.23 -1.87 -26.36
CA ILE A 233 -18.12 -2.54 -25.40
C ILE A 233 -19.54 -2.65 -25.97
N THR A 234 -20.04 -1.62 -26.67
CA THR A 234 -21.38 -1.66 -27.27
C THR A 234 -21.48 -2.44 -28.57
N GLU A 235 -20.39 -2.56 -29.32
CA GLU A 235 -20.34 -3.31 -30.57
C GLU A 235 -20.32 -4.82 -30.30
N TYR A 236 -19.49 -5.26 -29.35
CA TYR A 236 -19.27 -6.69 -29.10
C TYR A 236 -19.94 -7.21 -27.83
N GLY A 237 -20.35 -6.32 -26.92
CA GLY A 237 -20.96 -6.67 -25.65
C GLY A 237 -22.46 -6.91 -25.75
N GLU A 238 -22.91 -7.95 -25.06
CA GLU A 238 -24.31 -8.26 -24.83
C GLU A 238 -24.70 -8.04 -23.37
N ASN A 239 -26.01 -7.86 -23.10
CA ASN A 239 -26.56 -7.73 -21.75
C ASN A 239 -25.88 -6.64 -20.91
N ILE A 240 -25.57 -5.51 -21.53
CA ILE A 240 -24.78 -4.44 -20.91
C ILE A 240 -25.59 -3.76 -19.81
N GLN A 241 -25.07 -3.79 -18.59
CA GLN A 241 -25.69 -3.17 -17.43
C GLN A 241 -24.69 -2.31 -16.67
N VAL A 242 -25.14 -1.19 -16.14
CA VAL A 242 -24.36 -0.29 -15.28
C VAL A 242 -24.76 -0.51 -13.82
N VAL A 243 -23.77 -0.47 -12.93
CA VAL A 243 -24.04 -0.52 -11.48
C VAL A 243 -24.77 0.75 -11.06
N THR A 244 -25.86 0.60 -10.31
CA THR A 244 -26.63 1.73 -9.76
C THR A 244 -26.57 1.81 -8.24
N GLU A 245 -26.15 0.74 -7.57
CA GLU A 245 -26.05 0.71 -6.12
C GLU A 245 -24.85 -0.12 -5.66
N TRP A 246 -24.09 0.42 -4.71
CA TRP A 246 -22.98 -0.24 -4.05
C TRP A 246 -23.30 -0.43 -2.56
N ALA A 247 -23.06 -1.64 -2.05
CA ALA A 247 -22.99 -1.88 -0.61
C ALA A 247 -21.53 -2.04 -0.18
N GLN A 248 -21.18 -1.54 1.00
CA GLN A 248 -19.82 -1.66 1.51
C GLN A 248 -19.56 -3.08 2.03
N LEU A 249 -18.45 -3.68 1.61
CA LEU A 249 -17.96 -4.97 2.11
C LEU A 249 -16.79 -4.71 3.05
N GLY A 250 -17.09 -4.46 4.33
CA GLY A 250 -16.09 -4.20 5.37
C GLY A 250 -16.75 -3.78 6.69
N LEU A 251 -16.22 -4.29 7.80
CA LEU A 251 -16.77 -4.15 9.15
C LEU A 251 -16.65 -2.70 9.70
N ARG A 252 -17.63 -2.33 10.53
CA ARG A 252 -17.49 -1.28 11.54
C ARG A 252 -16.32 -1.55 12.48
#